data_AF-A0A2P2KZ95-F1
#
_entry.id   AF-A0A2P2KZ95-F1
#
_cell.length_a   1.000
_cell.length_b   1.000
_cell.length_c   1.000
_cell.angle_alpha   90.00
_cell.angle_beta   90.00
_cell.angle_gamma   90.00
#
_symmetry.space_group_name_H-M   'P 1'
#
loop_
_entity.id
_entity.type
_entity.pdbx_description
1 polymer ?
#
loop_
_entity_poly.entity_id
_entity_poly.type
_entity_poly.pdbx_seq_one_letter_code
_entity_poly.pdbx_strand_id
1 'polypeptide(L)'
;MACSNTPGGCQSNCHNNVEEPQDFVQTLGNKNTATTTTTTAEFLQQQQKNLCVKCKANPPIAAGGGGGDEGRFCGDCFRSNLYAKFRLAVTSHAMITPSDNVLVAFSGGPSSRVALQFVHEMQQRAQKNFDANKDRSLPVFGVGVTVIDESTAYPIAPNKVKEAIQEIRVIVSNLAPPIKQLHVVPIEDVYASNLIDGKDRLEKLLNSVNDATGKEDLLLHLRILTLQKVCLQF
;
A
#
# COMPACT_ATOMS: atom_id res chain seq x y z
N MET A 1 -36.74 6.83 3.70
CA MET A 1 -37.10 8.21 3.31
C MET A 1 -36.99 9.10 4.54
N ALA A 2 -36.10 10.10 4.49
CA ALA A 2 -36.18 11.42 5.12
C ALA A 2 -34.75 12.00 5.12
N CYS A 3 -34.49 12.86 4.13
CA CYS A 3 -33.27 13.66 4.03
C CYS A 3 -33.47 14.95 4.83
N SER A 4 -32.48 15.33 5.65
CA SER A 4 -32.39 16.67 6.24
C SER A 4 -31.13 17.36 5.69
N ASN A 5 -31.37 18.38 4.86
CA ASN A 5 -30.39 19.30 4.28
C ASN A 5 -29.85 20.26 5.33
N THR A 6 -28.53 20.43 5.37
CA THR A 6 -27.86 21.61 5.94
C THR A 6 -26.95 22.22 4.87
N PRO A 7 -26.99 23.55 4.63
CA PRO A 7 -26.25 24.17 3.53
C PRO A 7 -24.85 24.56 3.99
N GLY A 8 -23.83 23.82 3.52
CA GLY A 8 -22.42 24.16 3.70
C GLY A 8 -21.72 24.07 2.34
N GLY A 9 -21.40 25.21 1.75
CA GLY A 9 -20.82 25.32 0.41
C GLY A 9 -19.49 24.57 0.29
N CYS A 10 -19.46 23.58 -0.60
CA CYS A 10 -18.25 22.92 -1.06
C CYS A 10 -17.54 23.87 -2.03
N GLN A 11 -16.49 24.56 -1.57
CA GLN A 11 -15.57 25.27 -2.46
C GLN A 11 -14.32 24.40 -2.66
N SER A 12 -14.36 23.54 -3.67
CA SER A 12 -13.17 22.86 -4.19
C SER A 12 -12.48 23.78 -5.20
N ASN A 13 -11.46 24.51 -4.75
CA ASN A 13 -10.59 25.29 -5.64
C ASN A 13 -9.43 24.40 -6.14
N CYS A 14 -9.72 23.59 -7.16
CA CYS A 14 -8.71 22.84 -7.91
C CYS A 14 -8.22 23.69 -9.08
N HIS A 15 -7.08 24.35 -8.93
CA HIS A 15 -6.30 24.83 -10.07
C HIS A 15 -4.85 24.34 -9.94
N ASN A 16 -4.46 23.55 -10.94
CA ASN A 16 -3.08 23.24 -11.26
C ASN A 16 -2.36 24.53 -11.64
N ASN A 17 -1.18 24.78 -11.09
CA ASN A 17 -0.13 25.48 -11.82
C ASN A 17 1.23 24.90 -11.44
N VAL A 18 1.94 24.54 -12.50
CA VAL A 18 3.31 24.04 -12.58
C VAL A 18 4.25 25.24 -12.40
N GLU A 19 5.29 25.10 -11.58
CA GLU A 19 6.60 25.76 -11.77
C GLU A 19 7.62 25.22 -10.74
N GLU A 20 8.79 24.80 -11.23
CA GLU A 20 9.95 24.33 -10.47
C GLU A 20 10.82 25.52 -9.94
N PRO A 21 12.07 25.34 -9.46
CA PRO A 21 12.44 25.62 -8.07
C PRO A 21 13.30 26.89 -7.94
N GLN A 22 13.17 27.59 -6.81
CA GLN A 22 14.12 28.66 -6.47
C GLN A 22 14.69 28.48 -5.06
N ASP A 23 15.99 28.20 -5.04
CA ASP A 23 16.90 28.43 -3.93
C ASP A 23 16.76 29.86 -3.39
N PHE A 24 16.62 30.03 -2.07
CA PHE A 24 17.05 31.27 -1.43
C PHE A 24 17.44 31.09 0.04
N VAL A 25 18.75 30.95 0.24
CA VAL A 25 19.60 31.67 1.21
C VAL A 25 18.99 32.00 2.57
N GLN A 26 19.53 31.32 3.59
CA GLN A 26 19.46 31.71 5.00
C GLN A 26 19.93 33.15 5.20
N THR A 27 19.07 33.99 5.78
CA THR A 27 19.49 35.26 6.36
C THR A 27 19.16 35.25 7.85
N LEU A 28 20.21 35.23 8.67
CA LEU A 28 20.16 35.53 10.10
C LEU A 28 19.55 36.92 10.31
N GLY A 29 18.48 36.98 11.10
CA GLY A 29 17.89 38.21 11.59
C GLY A 29 17.54 38.10 13.06
N ASN A 30 18.49 38.46 13.92
CA ASN A 30 18.25 38.73 15.33
C ASN A 30 17.10 39.73 15.48
N LYS A 31 16.15 39.46 16.39
CA LYS A 31 15.66 40.45 17.36
C LYS A 31 14.79 39.82 18.45
N ASN A 32 15.18 40.18 19.66
CA ASN A 32 14.37 40.39 20.86
C ASN A 32 14.11 39.20 21.80
N THR A 33 15.02 39.13 22.76
CA THR A 33 14.84 38.67 24.13
C THR A 33 13.55 39.25 24.73
N ALA A 34 12.52 38.41 24.83
CA ALA A 34 11.40 38.60 25.74
C ALA A 34 11.46 37.47 26.78
N THR A 35 11.94 37.80 27.97
CA THR A 35 11.99 36.91 29.13
C THR A 35 10.55 36.59 29.54
N THR A 36 10.01 35.50 29.02
CA THR A 36 8.72 34.98 29.44
C THR A 36 9.04 33.98 30.54
N THR A 37 8.69 34.30 31.79
CA THR A 37 8.70 33.34 32.90
C THR A 37 7.59 32.32 32.67
N THR A 38 7.84 31.38 31.77
CA THR A 38 7.01 30.21 31.57
C THR A 38 7.08 29.38 32.84
N THR A 39 5.94 29.15 33.48
CA THR A 39 5.88 28.30 34.66
C THR A 39 6.35 26.90 34.29
N THR A 40 7.03 26.20 35.22
CA THR A 40 7.54 24.84 34.99
C THR A 40 6.45 23.88 34.51
N ALA A 41 5.19 24.14 34.88
CA ALA A 41 4.01 23.41 34.44
C ALA A 41 3.65 23.62 32.95
N GLU A 42 3.79 24.83 32.43
CA GLU A 42 3.50 25.16 31.02
C GLU A 42 4.54 24.57 30.07
N PHE A 43 5.83 24.57 30.47
CA PHE A 43 6.90 23.93 29.70
C PHE A 43 6.70 22.40 29.62
N LEU A 44 6.32 21.76 30.73
CA LEU A 44 6.03 20.32 30.76
C LEU A 44 4.77 19.97 29.95
N GLN A 45 3.74 20.82 29.96
CA GLN A 45 2.54 20.62 29.13
C GLN A 45 2.81 20.83 27.63
N GLN A 46 3.67 21.78 27.26
CA GLN A 46 4.09 21.96 25.87
C GLN A 46 4.99 20.82 25.38
N GLN A 47 5.89 20.30 26.23
CA GLN A 47 6.66 19.10 25.91
C GLN A 47 5.74 17.89 25.70
N GLN A 48 4.74 17.67 26.55
CA GLN A 48 3.81 16.54 26.38
C GLN A 48 2.92 16.68 25.14
N LYS A 49 2.59 17.90 24.71
CA LYS A 49 1.88 18.13 23.44
C LYS A 49 2.71 17.73 22.22
N ASN A 50 4.03 17.70 22.31
CA ASN A 50 4.93 17.38 21.19
C ASN A 50 5.41 15.93 21.19
N LEU A 51 4.86 15.08 22.06
CA LEU A 51 5.22 13.67 22.15
C LEU A 51 4.08 12.79 21.65
N CYS A 52 4.47 11.61 21.18
CA CYS A 52 3.53 10.58 20.74
C CYS A 52 2.57 10.19 21.87
N VAL A 53 1.27 10.17 21.60
CA VAL A 53 0.24 9.85 22.61
C VAL A 53 0.43 8.44 23.18
N LYS A 54 0.93 7.50 22.36
CA LYS A 54 1.07 6.09 22.75
C LYS A 54 2.35 5.80 23.53
N CYS A 55 3.52 6.21 23.03
CA CYS A 55 4.80 5.91 23.68
C CYS A 55 5.33 7.03 24.58
N LYS A 56 4.81 8.26 24.45
CA LYS A 56 5.24 9.44 25.20
C LYS A 56 6.75 9.74 25.12
N ALA A 57 7.44 9.23 24.10
CA ALA A 57 8.90 9.32 23.97
C ALA A 57 9.35 9.96 22.66
N ASN A 58 8.75 9.57 21.54
CA ASN A 58 9.13 10.06 20.22
C ASN A 58 8.17 11.17 19.76
N PRO A 59 8.65 12.14 18.96
CA PRO A 59 7.77 13.15 18.37
C PRO A 59 6.79 12.53 17.36
N PRO A 60 5.59 13.10 17.17
CA PRO A 60 4.64 12.65 16.16
C PRO A 60 5.13 12.95 14.73
N ILE A 61 4.70 12.14 13.76
CA ILE A 61 5.11 12.27 12.34
C ILE A 61 4.59 13.55 11.70
N ALA A 62 3.41 14.03 12.14
CA ALA A 62 2.82 15.27 11.70
C ALA A 62 2.60 16.20 12.90
N ALA A 63 3.30 17.32 12.91
CA ALA A 63 3.04 18.44 13.81
C ALA A 63 2.16 19.45 13.07
N GLY A 64 0.84 19.25 13.10
CA GLY A 64 -0.14 20.19 12.53
C GLY A 64 -0.87 19.67 11.30
N GLY A 65 -2.20 19.82 11.31
CA GLY A 65 -3.07 19.45 10.18
C GLY A 65 -4.23 18.53 10.54
N GLY A 66 -4.87 18.72 11.69
CA GLY A 66 -6.08 18.01 12.08
C GLY A 66 -6.41 18.32 13.52
N GLY A 67 -7.37 19.21 13.76
CA GLY A 67 -7.77 19.71 15.08
C GLY A 67 -8.50 18.67 15.93
N GLY A 68 -7.85 17.55 16.25
CA GLY A 68 -8.36 16.54 17.17
C GLY A 68 -7.21 15.89 17.95
N ASP A 69 -7.50 15.45 19.17
CA ASP A 69 -6.61 14.59 19.99
C ASP A 69 -6.36 13.22 19.33
N GLU A 70 -7.11 12.89 18.28
CA GLU A 70 -6.83 11.76 17.40
C GLU A 70 -5.62 12.04 16.51
N GLY A 71 -4.46 11.49 16.87
CA GLY A 71 -3.46 11.17 15.84
C GLY A 71 -2.05 11.71 16.00
N ARG A 72 -1.61 12.11 17.19
CA ARG A 72 -0.17 12.36 17.43
C ARG A 72 0.57 11.04 17.67
N PHE A 73 0.70 10.21 16.64
CA PHE A 73 1.55 9.02 16.70
C PHE A 73 2.94 9.32 16.13
N CYS A 74 3.99 8.81 16.77
CA CYS A 74 5.29 8.67 16.11
C CYS A 74 5.22 7.57 15.02
N GLY A 75 6.25 7.51 14.17
CA GLY A 75 6.44 6.52 13.10
C GLY A 75 6.04 5.10 13.50
N ASP A 76 6.67 4.62 14.57
CA ASP A 76 6.51 3.23 15.03
C ASP A 76 5.10 2.97 15.58
N CYS A 77 4.55 3.94 16.31
CA CYS A 77 3.21 3.80 16.89
C CYS A 77 2.13 3.84 15.81
N PHE A 78 2.31 4.68 14.79
CA PHE A 78 1.43 4.74 13.62
C PHE A 78 1.47 3.43 12.84
N ARG A 79 2.67 2.96 12.47
CA ARG A 79 2.85 1.68 11.76
C ARG A 79 2.25 0.52 12.55
N SER A 80 2.49 0.47 13.86
CA SER A 80 1.95 -0.58 14.73
C SER A 80 0.43 -0.51 14.84
N ASN A 81 -0.16 0.69 14.89
CA ASN A 81 -1.60 0.89 14.87
C ASN A 81 -2.21 0.40 13.54
N LEU A 82 -1.59 0.78 12.42
CA LEU A 82 -2.02 0.40 11.08
C LEU A 82 -1.95 -1.12 10.86
N TYR A 83 -0.85 -1.75 11.26
CA TYR A 83 -0.70 -3.20 11.21
C TYR A 83 -1.73 -3.92 12.08
N ALA A 84 -2.01 -3.40 13.28
CA ALA A 84 -3.03 -3.97 14.16
C ALA A 84 -4.43 -3.94 13.52
N LYS A 85 -4.79 -2.82 12.86
CA LYS A 85 -6.05 -2.70 12.09
C LYS A 85 -6.10 -3.66 10.90
N PHE A 86 -5.01 -3.77 10.15
CA PHE A 86 -4.90 -4.73 9.04
C PHE A 86 -5.11 -6.16 9.52
N ARG A 87 -4.35 -6.59 10.54
CA ARG A 87 -4.46 -7.93 11.11
C ARG A 87 -5.86 -8.22 11.66
N LEU A 88 -6.46 -7.24 12.34
CA LEU A 88 -7.82 -7.38 12.84
C LEU A 88 -8.79 -7.63 11.69
N ALA A 89 -8.74 -6.82 10.62
CA ALA A 89 -9.61 -7.00 9.45
C ALA A 89 -9.42 -8.38 8.79
N VAL A 90 -8.17 -8.82 8.60
CA VAL A 90 -7.87 -10.16 8.04
C VAL A 90 -8.46 -11.28 8.90
N THR A 91 -8.32 -11.18 10.22
CA THR A 91 -8.76 -12.23 11.14
C THR A 91 -10.27 -12.21 11.36
N SER A 92 -10.89 -11.04 11.49
CA SER A 92 -12.33 -10.89 11.75
C SER A 92 -13.19 -11.33 10.57
N HIS A 93 -12.65 -11.24 9.36
CA HIS A 93 -13.33 -11.66 8.14
C HIS A 93 -12.81 -13.00 7.61
N ALA A 94 -11.97 -13.72 8.37
CA ALA A 94 -11.38 -15.00 7.99
C ALA A 94 -10.74 -14.99 6.58
N MET A 95 -10.10 -13.88 6.20
CA MET A 95 -9.50 -13.73 4.86
C MET A 95 -8.25 -14.57 4.66
N ILE A 96 -7.54 -14.89 5.75
CA ILE A 96 -6.36 -15.75 5.75
C ILE A 96 -6.47 -16.72 6.92
N THR A 97 -6.44 -18.01 6.62
CA THR A 97 -6.38 -19.10 7.57
C THR A 97 -5.00 -19.78 7.54
N PRO A 98 -4.59 -20.45 8.62
CA PRO A 98 -3.29 -21.14 8.70
C PRO A 98 -3.00 -22.16 7.58
N SER A 99 -4.04 -22.73 6.97
CA SER A 99 -3.93 -23.73 5.90
C SER A 99 -3.92 -23.13 4.49
N ASP A 100 -4.09 -21.81 4.35
CA ASP A 100 -4.26 -21.18 3.04
C ASP A 100 -2.92 -20.97 2.33
N ASN A 101 -3.02 -20.90 1.00
CA ASN A 101 -1.98 -20.35 0.13
C ASN A 101 -2.45 -18.97 -0.34
N VAL A 102 -1.77 -17.90 0.10
CA VAL A 102 -2.18 -16.52 -0.17
C VAL A 102 -1.35 -15.95 -1.32
N LEU A 103 -2.03 -15.51 -2.38
CA LEU A 103 -1.40 -14.83 -3.52
C LEU A 103 -1.64 -13.32 -3.43
N VAL A 104 -0.57 -12.53 -3.30
CA VAL A 104 -0.65 -11.07 -3.21
C VAL A 104 -0.43 -10.44 -4.59
N ALA A 105 -1.45 -9.78 -5.13
CA ALA A 105 -1.31 -8.97 -6.34
C ALA A 105 -0.49 -7.71 -6.06
N PHE A 106 0.61 -7.52 -6.80
CA PHE A 106 1.57 -6.44 -6.59
C PHE A 106 1.66 -5.56 -7.83
N SER A 107 1.21 -4.32 -7.72
CA SER A 107 1.20 -3.34 -8.83
C SER A 107 2.40 -2.39 -8.82
N GLY A 108 3.26 -2.44 -7.79
CA GLY A 108 4.33 -1.46 -7.58
C GLY A 108 3.89 -0.23 -6.77
N GLY A 109 2.59 0.00 -6.61
CA GLY A 109 2.07 1.13 -5.84
C GLY A 109 2.19 0.95 -4.31
N PRO A 110 2.10 2.05 -3.55
CA PRO A 110 2.28 2.04 -2.08
C PRO A 110 1.27 1.15 -1.36
N SER A 111 0.01 1.09 -1.83
CA SER A 111 -1.02 0.24 -1.23
C SER A 111 -0.67 -1.24 -1.33
N SER A 112 -0.24 -1.70 -2.52
CA SER A 112 0.19 -3.09 -2.72
C SER A 112 1.47 -3.41 -1.95
N ARG A 113 2.37 -2.42 -1.79
CA ARG A 113 3.58 -2.52 -0.97
C ARG A 113 3.28 -2.74 0.51
N VAL A 114 2.37 -1.96 1.07
CA VAL A 114 1.95 -2.09 2.47
C VAL A 114 1.23 -3.41 2.70
N ALA A 115 0.34 -3.82 1.79
CA ALA A 115 -0.34 -5.11 1.86
C ALA A 115 0.66 -6.28 1.90
N LEU A 116 1.62 -6.31 0.96
CA LEU A 116 2.66 -7.34 0.92
C LEU A 116 3.51 -7.34 2.21
N GLN A 117 3.90 -6.16 2.71
CA GLN A 117 4.70 -6.04 3.93
C GLN A 117 3.96 -6.59 5.15
N PHE A 118 2.66 -6.31 5.28
CA PHE A 118 1.87 -6.77 6.42
C PHE A 118 1.51 -8.25 6.33
N VAL A 119 1.20 -8.77 5.15
CA VAL A 119 1.02 -10.22 4.95
C VAL A 119 2.31 -10.96 5.31
N HIS A 120 3.46 -10.44 4.89
CA HIS A 120 4.75 -11.01 5.27
C HIS A 120 4.99 -10.98 6.79
N GLU A 121 4.68 -9.87 7.47
CA GLU A 121 4.83 -9.78 8.93
C GLU A 121 3.88 -10.76 9.66
N MET A 122 2.66 -10.95 9.14
CA MET A 122 1.74 -11.98 9.66
C MET A 122 2.34 -13.39 9.49
N GLN A 123 2.90 -13.68 8.32
CA GLN A 123 3.54 -14.97 8.04
C GLN A 123 4.75 -15.22 8.94
N GLN A 124 5.62 -14.22 9.16
CA GLN A 124 6.75 -14.34 10.07
C GLN A 124 6.31 -14.65 11.50
N ARG A 125 5.23 -14.02 11.98
CA ARG A 125 4.69 -14.31 13.31
C ARG A 125 4.09 -15.71 13.38
N ALA A 126 3.40 -16.16 12.33
CA ALA A 126 2.90 -17.53 12.24
C ALA A 126 4.05 -18.55 12.25
N GLN A 127 5.13 -18.29 11.51
CA GLN A 127 6.33 -19.13 11.52
C GLN A 127 6.97 -19.23 12.90
N LYS A 128 7.16 -18.09 13.59
CA LYS A 128 7.69 -18.08 14.97
C LYS A 128 6.81 -18.89 15.93
N ASN A 129 5.48 -18.83 15.77
CA ASN A 129 4.55 -19.60 16.60
C ASN A 129 4.62 -21.09 16.28
N PHE A 130 4.76 -21.46 15.01
CA PHE A 130 4.98 -22.85 14.59
C PHE A 130 6.27 -23.41 15.15
N ASP A 131 7.37 -22.66 15.07
CA ASP A 131 8.68 -23.08 15.57
C ASP A 131 8.70 -23.20 17.11
N ALA A 132 7.94 -22.35 17.81
CA ALA A 132 7.80 -22.39 19.27
C ALA A 132 6.87 -23.52 19.76
N ASN A 133 6.00 -24.04 18.90
CA ASN A 133 5.04 -25.08 19.26
C ASN A 133 5.68 -26.48 19.06
N LYS A 134 5.84 -27.22 20.15
CA LYS A 134 6.47 -28.57 20.14
C LYS A 134 5.77 -29.54 19.19
N ASP A 135 4.44 -29.48 19.14
CA ASP A 135 3.63 -30.41 18.37
C ASP A 135 3.42 -29.94 16.91
N ARG A 136 3.92 -28.74 16.55
CA ARG A 136 3.84 -28.16 15.21
C ARG A 136 2.42 -28.17 14.60
N SER A 137 1.41 -28.11 15.46
CA SER A 137 0.00 -28.30 15.09
C SER A 137 -0.64 -27.08 14.42
N LEU A 138 0.05 -25.94 14.40
CA LEU A 138 -0.44 -24.69 13.81
C LEU A 138 0.25 -24.43 12.46
N PRO A 139 -0.33 -24.83 11.32
CA PRO A 139 0.33 -24.66 10.03
C PRO A 139 0.60 -23.18 9.73
N VAL A 140 1.59 -22.94 8.88
CA VAL A 140 1.94 -21.60 8.42
C VAL A 140 1.42 -21.47 7.00
N PHE A 141 0.59 -20.46 6.77
CA PHE A 141 0.04 -20.18 5.45
C PHE A 141 1.15 -19.83 4.45
N GLY A 142 0.96 -20.27 3.20
CA GLY A 142 1.85 -19.95 2.08
C GLY A 142 1.66 -18.51 1.61
N VAL A 143 2.72 -17.89 1.07
CA VAL A 143 2.63 -16.55 0.47
C VAL A 143 3.35 -16.51 -0.87
N GLY A 144 2.59 -16.20 -1.92
CA GLY A 144 3.07 -15.90 -3.26
C GLY A 144 2.82 -14.44 -3.62
N VAL A 145 3.50 -13.95 -4.65
CA VAL A 145 3.33 -12.59 -5.18
C VAL A 145 3.10 -12.69 -6.68
N THR A 146 2.13 -11.95 -7.20
CA THR A 146 1.84 -11.90 -8.64
C THR A 146 1.89 -10.48 -9.16
N VAL A 147 2.58 -10.30 -10.28
CA VAL A 147 2.61 -9.07 -11.05
C VAL A 147 2.00 -9.38 -12.42
N ILE A 148 1.02 -8.57 -12.82
CA ILE A 148 0.44 -8.65 -14.15
C ILE A 148 1.17 -7.68 -15.06
N ASP A 149 1.72 -8.18 -16.16
CA ASP A 149 2.27 -7.34 -17.23
C ASP A 149 1.13 -6.92 -18.16
N GLU A 150 0.83 -5.63 -18.15
CA GLU A 150 -0.26 -5.02 -18.93
C GLU A 150 0.25 -4.26 -20.16
N SER A 151 1.50 -4.48 -20.55
CA SER A 151 2.15 -3.75 -21.67
C SER A 151 1.43 -3.91 -23.01
N THR A 152 0.66 -4.97 -23.19
CA THR A 152 -0.23 -5.16 -24.36
C THR A 152 -1.42 -4.20 -24.36
N ALA A 153 -1.99 -3.91 -23.18
CA ALA A 153 -3.12 -2.99 -23.05
C ALA A 153 -2.68 -1.52 -22.98
N TYR A 154 -1.54 -1.27 -22.34
CA TYR A 154 -0.94 0.04 -22.20
C TYR A 154 0.46 0.02 -22.81
N PRO A 155 0.64 0.56 -24.03
CA PRO A 155 1.94 0.60 -24.69
C PRO A 155 2.94 1.42 -23.85
N ILE A 156 3.75 0.72 -23.07
CA ILE A 156 4.86 1.29 -22.30
C ILE A 156 6.16 0.83 -22.96
N ALA A 157 7.19 1.69 -22.94
CA ALA A 157 8.50 1.32 -23.44
C ALA A 157 8.98 0.02 -22.76
N PRO A 158 9.39 -1.02 -23.51
CA PRO A 158 9.74 -2.34 -22.94
C PRO A 158 10.82 -2.28 -21.85
N ASN A 159 11.74 -1.32 -21.94
CA ASN A 159 12.80 -1.13 -20.95
C ASN A 159 12.23 -0.71 -19.58
N LYS A 160 11.25 0.19 -19.57
CA LYS A 160 10.60 0.66 -18.32
C LYS A 160 9.84 -0.46 -17.63
N VAL A 161 9.16 -1.32 -18.39
CA VAL A 161 8.45 -2.49 -17.85
C VAL A 161 9.44 -3.47 -17.22
N LYS A 162 10.55 -3.74 -17.90
CA LYS A 162 11.63 -4.60 -17.37
C LYS A 162 12.23 -4.01 -16.09
N GLU A 163 12.54 -2.72 -16.06
CA GLU A 163 13.07 -2.02 -14.89
C GLU A 163 12.11 -2.14 -13.69
N ALA A 164 10.82 -1.86 -13.89
CA ALA A 164 9.81 -1.98 -12.85
C ALA A 164 9.70 -3.42 -12.33
N ILE A 165 9.69 -4.43 -13.21
CA ILE A 165 9.66 -5.84 -12.80
C ILE A 165 10.93 -6.22 -12.01
N GLN A 166 12.09 -5.69 -12.38
CA GLN A 166 13.32 -5.93 -11.61
C GLN A 166 13.27 -5.28 -10.23
N GLU A 167 12.76 -4.06 -10.12
CA GLU A 167 12.55 -3.42 -8.82
C GLU A 167 11.61 -4.26 -7.93
N ILE A 168 10.52 -4.75 -8.50
CA ILE A 168 9.58 -5.64 -7.79
C ILE A 168 10.28 -6.93 -7.34
N ARG A 169 11.12 -7.53 -8.19
CA ARG A 169 11.91 -8.73 -7.84
C ARG A 169 12.79 -8.47 -6.61
N VAL A 170 13.52 -7.35 -6.60
CA VAL A 170 14.36 -6.94 -5.46
C VAL A 170 13.53 -6.71 -4.20
N ILE A 171 12.38 -6.04 -4.35
CA ILE A 171 11.43 -5.82 -3.26
C ILE A 171 10.98 -7.13 -2.63
N VAL A 172 10.61 -8.13 -3.44
CA VAL A 172 10.12 -9.43 -2.97
C VAL A 172 11.24 -10.26 -2.36
N SER A 173 12.44 -10.25 -2.95
CA SER A 173 13.60 -10.97 -2.40
C SER A 173 14.05 -10.44 -1.04
N ASN A 174 13.93 -9.12 -0.82
CA ASN A 174 14.25 -8.48 0.46
C ASN A 174 13.29 -8.86 1.61
N LEU A 175 12.18 -9.55 1.31
CA LEU A 175 11.25 -10.08 2.30
C LEU A 175 11.54 -11.54 2.68
N ALA A 176 12.70 -12.09 2.32
CA ALA A 176 13.13 -13.40 2.81
C ALA A 176 13.80 -13.27 4.19
N PRO A 177 13.65 -14.26 5.09
CA PRO A 177 12.81 -15.45 5.02
C PRO A 177 11.36 -15.24 5.52
N PRO A 178 10.37 -16.07 5.10
CA PRO A 178 10.46 -17.12 4.08
C PRO A 178 10.41 -16.54 2.66
N ILE A 179 11.02 -17.28 1.73
CA ILE A 179 11.07 -16.93 0.30
C ILE A 179 9.66 -16.96 -0.26
N LYS A 180 9.30 -15.94 -1.06
CA LYS A 180 8.00 -15.85 -1.74
C LYS A 180 8.20 -16.12 -3.21
N GLN A 181 7.35 -16.97 -3.77
CA GLN A 181 7.33 -17.20 -5.21
C GLN A 181 6.76 -15.96 -5.90
N LEU A 182 7.49 -15.44 -6.89
CA LEU A 182 7.05 -14.31 -7.70
C LEU A 182 6.63 -14.78 -9.09
N HIS A 183 5.36 -14.59 -9.40
CA HIS A 183 4.76 -14.86 -10.70
C HIS A 183 4.66 -13.55 -11.48
N VAL A 184 5.28 -13.50 -12.66
CA VAL A 184 5.11 -12.38 -13.60
C VAL A 184 4.36 -12.93 -14.79
N VAL A 185 3.14 -12.42 -15.02
CA VAL A 185 2.20 -13.03 -15.97
C VAL A 185 1.64 -11.95 -16.89
N PRO A 186 1.76 -12.09 -18.21
CA PRO A 186 1.17 -11.15 -19.14
C PRO A 186 -0.36 -11.24 -19.11
N ILE A 187 -1.04 -10.09 -19.29
CA ILE A 187 -2.50 -10.03 -19.22
C ILE A 187 -3.17 -10.83 -20.35
N GLU A 188 -2.52 -10.99 -21.50
CA GLU A 188 -3.00 -11.84 -22.61
C GLU A 188 -3.05 -13.34 -22.28
N ASP A 189 -2.40 -13.79 -21.20
CA ASP A 189 -2.42 -15.21 -20.80
C ASP A 189 -3.82 -15.72 -20.45
N VAL A 190 -4.79 -14.84 -20.20
CA VAL A 190 -6.21 -15.23 -20.03
C VAL A 190 -6.71 -16.00 -21.25
N TYR A 191 -6.25 -15.65 -22.45
CA TYR A 191 -6.68 -16.24 -23.72
C TYR A 191 -5.83 -17.42 -24.18
N ALA A 192 -4.76 -17.77 -23.43
CA ALA A 192 -3.71 -18.65 -23.91
C ALA A 192 -4.18 -20.10 -24.09
N SER A 193 -4.54 -20.43 -25.33
CA SER A 193 -4.15 -21.71 -25.95
C SER A 193 -2.78 -21.61 -26.66
N ASN A 194 -2.33 -20.39 -27.03
CA ASN A 194 -0.99 -20.02 -27.54
C ASN A 194 -0.72 -18.51 -27.33
N LEU A 195 0.54 -18.08 -27.09
CA LEU A 195 0.92 -16.68 -26.76
C LEU A 195 0.69 -15.65 -27.90
N ILE A 196 1.03 -16.01 -29.14
CA ILE A 196 0.90 -15.10 -30.31
C ILE A 196 -0.59 -14.81 -30.59
N ASP A 197 -1.45 -15.82 -30.48
CA ASP A 197 -2.91 -15.68 -30.62
C ASP A 197 -3.50 -14.83 -29.47
N GLY A 198 -2.97 -14.96 -28.25
CA GLY A 198 -3.44 -14.23 -27.08
C GLY A 198 -3.32 -12.71 -27.22
N LYS A 199 -2.17 -12.23 -27.70
CA LYS A 199 -1.92 -10.80 -27.89
C LYS A 199 -2.86 -10.18 -28.93
N ASP A 200 -2.92 -10.76 -30.11
CA ASP A 200 -3.78 -10.28 -31.20
C ASP A 200 -5.27 -10.29 -30.81
N ARG A 201 -5.70 -11.31 -30.04
CA ARG A 201 -7.07 -11.40 -29.53
C ARG A 201 -7.36 -10.32 -28.50
N LEU A 202 -6.44 -10.07 -27.58
CA LEU A 202 -6.60 -9.02 -26.59
C LEU A 202 -6.68 -7.65 -27.27
N GLU A 203 -5.80 -7.36 -28.24
CA GLU A 203 -5.85 -6.11 -29.00
C GLU A 203 -7.17 -5.95 -29.76
N LYS A 204 -7.65 -7.01 -30.44
CA LYS A 204 -8.97 -6.99 -31.11
C LYS A 204 -10.10 -6.71 -30.14
N LEU A 205 -10.09 -7.33 -28.96
CA LEU A 205 -11.12 -7.12 -27.95
C LEU A 205 -11.09 -5.69 -27.40
N LEU A 206 -9.90 -5.19 -27.03
CA LEU A 206 -9.73 -3.82 -26.53
C LEU A 206 -10.13 -2.78 -27.57
N ASN A 207 -9.90 -3.05 -28.86
CA ASN A 207 -10.30 -2.15 -29.96
C ASN A 207 -11.79 -2.24 -30.28
N SER A 208 -12.49 -3.31 -29.88
CA SER A 208 -13.94 -3.44 -30.08
C SER A 208 -14.76 -2.58 -29.12
N VAL A 209 -14.17 -2.20 -27.97
CA VAL A 209 -14.77 -1.30 -26.99
C VAL A 209 -14.34 0.12 -27.33
N ASN A 210 -15.29 1.03 -27.54
CA ASN A 210 -14.98 2.41 -27.98
C ASN A 210 -14.96 3.41 -26.83
N ASP A 211 -15.61 3.10 -25.71
CA ASP A 211 -15.67 3.95 -24.54
C ASP A 211 -14.52 3.68 -23.58
N ALA A 212 -13.94 4.76 -23.03
CA ALA A 212 -12.76 4.65 -22.17
C ALA A 212 -13.06 3.90 -20.86
N THR A 213 -14.21 4.17 -20.25
CA THR A 213 -14.64 3.51 -19.01
C THR A 213 -14.83 2.00 -19.20
N GLY A 214 -15.47 1.57 -20.29
CA GLY A 214 -15.65 0.17 -20.62
C GLY A 214 -14.32 -0.54 -20.89
N LYS A 215 -13.32 0.15 -21.45
CA LYS A 215 -11.96 -0.41 -21.55
C LYS A 215 -11.33 -0.62 -20.18
N GLU A 216 -11.48 0.34 -19.26
CA GLU A 216 -10.97 0.21 -17.89
C GLU A 216 -11.66 -0.92 -17.12
N ASP A 217 -12.99 -1.02 -17.22
CA ASP A 217 -13.78 -2.09 -16.60
C ASP A 217 -13.42 -3.47 -17.17
N LEU A 218 -13.25 -3.56 -18.49
CA LEU A 218 -12.78 -4.77 -19.16
C LEU A 218 -11.38 -5.16 -18.66
N LEU A 219 -10.45 -4.21 -18.56
CA LEU A 219 -9.10 -4.49 -18.07
C LEU A 219 -9.11 -4.92 -16.60
N LEU A 220 -9.95 -4.31 -15.77
CA LEU A 220 -10.16 -4.75 -14.39
C LEU A 220 -10.64 -6.21 -14.35
N HIS A 221 -11.62 -6.55 -15.17
CA HIS A 221 -12.12 -7.92 -15.27
C HIS A 221 -11.02 -8.90 -15.72
N LEU A 222 -10.23 -8.55 -16.73
CA LEU A 222 -9.13 -9.38 -17.20
C LEU A 222 -8.05 -9.58 -16.14
N ARG A 223 -7.69 -8.54 -15.38
CA ARG A 223 -6.76 -8.66 -14.24
C ARG A 223 -7.25 -9.71 -13.25
N ILE A 224 -8.53 -9.67 -12.89
CA ILE A 224 -9.13 -10.62 -11.95
C ILE A 224 -9.06 -12.05 -12.51
N LEU A 225 -9.40 -12.25 -13.79
CA LEU A 225 -9.31 -13.56 -14.44
C LEU A 225 -7.87 -14.09 -14.48
N THR A 226 -6.89 -13.24 -14.78
CA THR A 226 -5.46 -13.61 -14.74
C THR A 226 -5.06 -14.05 -13.34
N LEU A 227 -5.42 -13.27 -12.31
CA LEU A 227 -5.11 -13.63 -10.91
C LEU A 227 -5.74 -14.97 -10.51
N GLN A 228 -7.00 -15.21 -10.88
CA GLN A 228 -7.67 -16.49 -10.63
C GLN A 228 -6.94 -17.65 -11.31
N LYS A 229 -6.53 -17.48 -12.57
CA LYS A 229 -5.78 -18.50 -13.31
C LYS A 229 -4.44 -18.83 -12.65
N VAL A 230 -3.71 -17.81 -12.18
CA VAL A 230 -2.43 -18.01 -11.46
C VAL A 230 -2.68 -18.67 -10.11
N CYS A 231 -3.74 -18.28 -9.39
CA CYS A 231 -4.08 -18.88 -8.11
C CYS A 231 -4.42 -20.37 -8.22
N LEU A 232 -4.96 -20.85 -9.35
CA LEU A 232 -5.19 -22.29 -9.56
C LEU A 232 -3.90 -23.09 -9.78
N GLN A 233 -2.79 -22.42 -10.08
CA GLN A 233 -1.48 -23.02 -10.30
C GLN A 233 -0.56 -22.91 -9.07
N PHE A 234 -1.04 -22.23 -8.01
CA PHE A 234 -0.33 -21.91 -6.78
C PHE A 234 -0.89 -22.71 -5.60
#